data_AF-A0A3E2CD07-F1
#
_entry.id   AF-A0A3E2CD07-F1
#
_cell.length_a   1.000
_cell.length_b   1.000
_cell.length_c   1.000
_cell.angle_alpha   90.00
_cell.angle_beta   90.00
_cell.angle_gamma   90.00
#
_symmetry.space_group_name_H-M   'P 1'
#
loop_
_entity.id
_entity.type
_entity.pdbx_description
1 polymer ?
#
loop_
_entity_poly.entity_id
_entity_poly.type
_entity_poly.pdbx_seq_one_letter_code
_entity_poly.pdbx_strand_id
1 'polypeptide(L)'
;ARIRVPKDLPTLRINGFAVQLKKEDIELAQSDAQRTHQPHNQARKTFVKSVISSLRNRYLEQLDYTPSQSEISDITSQLRMEEKLKITLNLAWLPMTATWLIDQLFSKPEQLRIYAPWLSEDDICVLTRPKGSPLTRSDIPLLDEAMELLGADPKVE
;
A
#
# COMPACT_ATOMS: atom_id res chain seq x y z
N ALA A 1 -7.34 -9.52 0.35
CA ALA A 1 -6.20 -8.88 1.02
C ALA A 1 -5.96 -7.48 0.44
N ARG A 2 -5.68 -6.48 1.30
CA ARG A 2 -5.44 -5.08 0.88
C ARG A 2 -3.98 -4.78 0.51
N ILE A 3 -3.09 -5.71 0.83
CA ILE A 3 -1.75 -5.83 0.25
C ILE A 3 -1.86 -6.89 -0.85
N ARG A 4 -1.39 -6.57 -2.06
CA ARG A 4 -1.47 -7.46 -3.23
C ARG A 4 -0.44 -7.09 -4.28
N VAL A 5 -0.17 -7.99 -5.22
CA VAL A 5 0.55 -7.66 -6.44
C VAL A 5 -0.46 -7.22 -7.51
N PRO A 6 -0.39 -5.98 -8.04
CA PRO A 6 -1.22 -5.57 -9.17
C PRO A 6 -0.95 -6.42 -10.41
N LYS A 7 -1.99 -6.68 -11.21
CA LYS A 7 -1.86 -7.46 -12.46
C LYS A 7 -1.06 -6.71 -13.52
N ASP A 8 -1.32 -5.42 -13.66
CA ASP A 8 -0.70 -4.56 -14.66
C ASP A 8 0.45 -3.78 -14.00
N LEU A 9 1.68 -4.19 -14.30
CA LEU A 9 2.88 -3.52 -13.82
C LEU A 9 3.49 -2.65 -14.94
N PRO A 10 3.75 -1.35 -14.68
CA PRO A 10 4.20 -0.44 -15.72
C PRO A 10 5.67 -0.63 -16.09
N THR A 11 6.00 -0.27 -17.33
CA THR A 11 7.36 0.08 -17.74
C THR A 11 7.50 1.60 -17.67
N LEU A 12 8.46 2.06 -16.87
CA LEU A 12 8.75 3.48 -16.66
C LEU A 12 9.83 3.92 -17.66
N ARG A 13 9.74 5.14 -18.19
CA ARG A 13 10.78 5.73 -19.04
C ARG A 13 11.52 6.81 -18.27
N ILE A 14 12.79 6.58 -17.98
CA ILE A 14 13.65 7.49 -17.21
C ILE A 14 14.88 7.79 -18.05
N ASN A 15 15.13 9.06 -18.38
CA ASN A 15 16.27 9.49 -19.21
C ASN A 15 16.46 8.67 -20.50
N GLY A 16 15.37 8.23 -21.14
CA GLY A 16 15.40 7.41 -22.36
C GLY A 16 15.50 5.89 -22.13
N PHE A 17 15.81 5.43 -20.93
CA PHE A 17 15.85 4.02 -20.57
C PHE A 17 14.48 3.51 -20.16
N ALA A 18 14.15 2.29 -20.59
CA ALA A 18 12.94 1.58 -20.18
C ALA A 18 13.23 0.71 -18.95
N VAL A 19 12.60 1.04 -17.83
CA VAL A 19 12.76 0.33 -16.55
C VAL A 19 11.43 -0.34 -16.21
N GLN A 20 11.36 -1.65 -16.38
CA GLN A 20 10.16 -2.42 -16.06
C GLN A 20 10.05 -2.65 -14.55
N LEU A 21 8.89 -2.36 -13.96
CA LEU A 21 8.54 -2.84 -12.63
C LEU A 21 8.12 -4.30 -12.71
N LYS A 22 8.79 -5.18 -11.97
CA LYS A 22 8.52 -6.60 -11.98
C LYS A 22 7.72 -7.03 -10.77
N LYS A 23 7.09 -8.20 -10.86
CA LYS A 23 6.32 -8.79 -9.77
C LYS A 23 7.21 -9.06 -8.55
N GLU A 24 8.41 -9.55 -8.78
CA GLU A 24 9.38 -9.90 -7.74
C GLU A 24 9.80 -8.65 -6.94
N ASP A 25 9.85 -7.47 -7.57
CA ASP A 25 10.15 -6.21 -6.88
C ASP A 25 9.06 -5.85 -5.85
N ILE A 26 7.78 -6.10 -6.19
CA ILE A 26 6.65 -5.83 -5.30
C ILE A 26 6.61 -6.85 -4.16
N GLU A 27 6.82 -8.13 -4.45
CA GLU A 27 6.84 -9.19 -3.43
C GLU A 27 7.98 -9.00 -2.44
N LEU A 28 9.19 -8.69 -2.94
CA LEU A 28 10.33 -8.36 -2.09
C LEU A 28 10.03 -7.17 -1.19
N ALA A 29 9.53 -6.06 -1.77
CA ALA A 29 9.21 -4.87 -1.00
C ALA A 29 8.10 -5.09 0.04
N GLN A 30 7.12 -5.95 -0.26
CA GLN A 30 6.09 -6.33 0.70
C GLN A 30 6.67 -7.14 1.87
N SER A 31 7.54 -8.09 1.57
CA SER A 31 8.27 -8.87 2.59
C SER A 31 9.14 -7.97 3.47
N ASP A 32 9.90 -7.05 2.87
CA ASP A 32 10.74 -6.09 3.60
C ASP A 32 9.91 -5.23 4.56
N ALA A 33 8.77 -4.72 4.09
CA ALA A 33 7.86 -3.91 4.90
C ALA A 33 7.23 -4.71 6.04
N GLN A 34 6.83 -5.96 5.82
CA GLN A 34 6.26 -6.81 6.86
C GLN A 34 7.29 -7.15 7.95
N ARG A 35 8.57 -7.33 7.57
CA ARG A 35 9.65 -7.65 8.50
C ARG A 35 9.97 -6.52 9.48
N THR A 36 9.55 -5.28 9.21
CA THR A 36 9.75 -4.18 10.16
C THR A 36 8.83 -4.28 11.37
N HIS A 37 7.76 -5.09 11.30
CA HIS A 37 6.71 -5.19 12.32
C HIS A 37 6.07 -3.83 12.68
N GLN A 38 6.19 -2.84 11.80
CA GLN A 38 5.57 -1.53 11.97
C GLN A 38 4.07 -1.58 11.62
N PRO A 39 3.27 -0.65 12.16
CA PRO A 39 1.88 -0.44 11.72
C PRO A 39 1.76 -0.24 10.20
N HIS A 40 0.62 -0.61 9.63
CA HIS A 40 0.41 -0.73 8.17
C HIS A 40 0.80 0.53 7.36
N ASN A 41 0.43 1.72 7.83
CA ASN A 41 0.74 2.97 7.12
C ASN A 41 2.23 3.34 7.26
N GLN A 42 2.85 3.06 8.41
CA GLN A 42 4.27 3.30 8.63
C GLN A 42 5.14 2.35 7.77
N ALA A 43 4.77 1.06 7.74
CA ALA A 43 5.44 0.04 6.94
C ALA A 43 5.42 0.38 5.43
N ARG A 44 4.43 1.14 4.96
CA ARG A 44 4.36 1.62 3.57
C ARG A 44 5.60 2.43 3.16
N LYS A 45 6.23 3.17 4.08
CA LYS A 45 7.47 3.93 3.77
C LYS A 45 8.59 2.97 3.35
N THR A 46 8.73 1.86 4.06
CA THR A 46 9.70 0.80 3.74
C THR A 46 9.36 0.14 2.42
N PHE A 47 8.09 -0.20 2.19
CA PHE A 47 7.61 -0.75 0.91
C PHE A 47 8.00 0.15 -0.28
N VAL A 48 7.64 1.43 -0.24
CA VAL A 48 7.93 2.38 -1.33
C VAL A 48 9.44 2.54 -1.53
N LYS A 49 10.20 2.63 -0.44
CA LYS A 49 11.67 2.73 -0.51
C LYS A 49 12.28 1.50 -1.18
N SER A 50 11.81 0.30 -0.85
CA SER A 50 12.31 -0.95 -1.44
C SER A 50 12.02 -1.03 -2.94
N VAL A 51 10.78 -0.74 -3.38
CA VAL A 51 10.42 -0.72 -4.81
C VAL A 51 11.27 0.28 -5.60
N ILE A 52 11.42 1.51 -5.09
CA ILE A 52 12.24 2.55 -5.75
C ILE A 52 13.70 2.09 -5.82
N SER A 53 14.23 1.45 -4.78
CA SER A 53 15.58 0.92 -4.78
C SER A 53 15.77 -0.14 -5.86
N SER A 54 14.81 -1.07 -6.03
CA SER A 54 14.87 -2.10 -7.08
C SER A 54 14.84 -1.50 -8.48
N LEU A 55 13.94 -0.54 -8.74
CA LEU A 55 13.86 0.16 -10.03
C LEU A 55 15.14 0.96 -10.32
N ARG A 56 15.67 1.66 -9.32
CA ARG A 56 16.93 2.39 -9.42
C ARG A 56 18.08 1.46 -9.75
N ASN A 57 18.23 0.35 -9.03
CA ASN A 57 19.31 -0.61 -9.29
C ASN A 57 19.21 -1.16 -10.72
N ARG A 58 18.01 -1.49 -11.18
CA ARG A 58 17.77 -1.92 -12.57
C ARG A 58 18.10 -0.87 -13.62
N TYR A 59 17.88 0.41 -13.31
CA TYR A 59 18.33 1.51 -14.17
C TYR A 59 19.86 1.59 -14.21
N LEU A 60 20.52 1.51 -13.05
CA LEU A 60 21.98 1.56 -12.94
C LEU A 60 22.67 0.43 -13.70
N GLU A 61 22.09 -0.77 -13.70
CA GLU A 61 22.57 -1.93 -14.47
C GLU A 61 22.57 -1.71 -16.00
N GLN A 62 21.81 -0.72 -16.50
CA GLN A 62 21.77 -0.38 -17.94
C GLN A 62 22.82 0.66 -18.35
N LEU A 63 23.47 1.31 -17.39
CA LEU A 63 24.51 2.30 -17.67
C LEU A 63 25.84 1.62 -17.94
N ASP A 64 26.60 2.16 -18.88
CA ASP A 64 27.98 1.77 -19.19
C ASP A 64 29.01 2.56 -18.37
N TYR A 65 28.55 3.39 -17.44
CA TYR A 65 29.37 4.24 -16.58
C TYR A 65 28.87 4.23 -15.13
N THR A 66 29.72 4.71 -14.22
CA THR A 66 29.34 4.89 -12.81
C THR A 66 28.76 6.29 -12.60
N PRO A 67 27.46 6.44 -12.31
CA PRO A 67 26.85 7.75 -12.12
C PRO A 67 27.26 8.40 -10.81
N SER A 68 27.20 9.72 -10.80
CA SER A 68 27.44 10.54 -9.61
C SER A 68 26.31 10.39 -8.58
N GLN A 69 26.57 10.75 -7.32
CA GLN A 69 25.54 10.72 -6.26
C GLN A 69 24.37 11.67 -6.55
N SER A 70 24.64 12.81 -7.20
CA SER A 70 23.60 13.73 -7.66
C SER A 70 22.69 13.07 -8.70
N GLU A 71 23.26 12.38 -9.70
CA GLU A 71 22.45 11.66 -10.70
C GLU A 71 21.57 10.58 -10.06
N ILE A 72 22.13 9.81 -9.11
CA ILE A 72 21.38 8.79 -8.37
C ILE A 72 20.18 9.41 -7.62
N SER A 73 20.40 10.57 -6.99
CA SER A 73 19.35 11.33 -6.30
C SER A 73 18.29 11.85 -7.27
N ASP A 74 18.70 12.35 -8.43
CA ASP A 74 17.80 12.88 -9.46
C ASP A 74 16.92 11.76 -10.02
N ILE A 75 17.50 10.60 -10.36
CA ILE A 75 16.75 9.41 -10.81
C ILE A 75 15.74 8.96 -9.76
N THR A 76 16.16 8.90 -8.49
CA THR A 76 15.29 8.52 -7.38
C THR A 76 14.10 9.49 -7.27
N SER A 77 14.34 10.78 -7.47
CA SER A 77 13.30 11.82 -7.44
C SER A 77 12.35 11.71 -8.64
N GLN A 78 12.87 11.48 -9.84
CA GLN A 78 12.04 11.24 -11.04
C GLN A 78 11.13 10.02 -10.85
N LEU A 79 11.64 8.90 -10.33
CA LEU A 79 10.85 7.72 -10.01
C LEU A 79 9.71 8.04 -9.03
N ARG A 80 9.97 8.83 -7.98
CA ARG A 80 8.94 9.26 -7.02
C ARG A 80 7.84 10.12 -7.65
N MET A 81 8.19 10.90 -8.67
CA MET A 81 7.24 11.78 -9.36
C MET A 81 6.40 11.04 -10.40
N GLU A 82 6.83 9.86 -10.83
CA GLU A 82 6.20 9.12 -11.92
C GLU A 82 4.80 8.58 -11.56
N GLU A 83 3.79 9.03 -12.31
CA GLU A 83 2.38 8.87 -11.95
C GLU A 83 1.94 7.41 -12.01
N LYS A 84 2.38 6.67 -13.05
CA LYS A 84 2.08 5.24 -13.17
C LYS A 84 2.65 4.44 -12.00
N LEU A 85 3.84 4.82 -11.52
CA LEU A 85 4.43 4.18 -10.36
C LEU A 85 3.62 4.48 -9.09
N LYS A 86 3.25 5.75 -8.85
CA LYS A 86 2.41 6.13 -7.69
C LYS A 86 1.09 5.34 -7.65
N ILE A 87 0.39 5.25 -8.78
CA ILE A 87 -0.86 4.49 -8.88
C ILE A 87 -0.61 3.01 -8.55
N THR A 88 0.44 2.42 -9.13
CA THR A 88 0.79 1.01 -8.89
C THR A 88 1.12 0.75 -7.43
N LEU A 89 1.92 1.63 -6.80
CA LEU A 89 2.27 1.54 -5.38
C LEU A 89 1.03 1.63 -4.49
N ASN A 90 0.08 2.52 -4.79
CA ASN A 90 -1.17 2.62 -4.03
C ASN A 90 -2.07 1.39 -4.22
N LEU A 91 -2.09 0.78 -5.40
CA LEU A 91 -2.85 -0.45 -5.66
C LEU A 91 -2.23 -1.68 -4.99
N ALA A 92 -0.90 -1.69 -4.85
CA ALA A 92 -0.14 -2.74 -4.20
C ALA A 92 -0.20 -2.63 -2.66
N TRP A 93 -0.18 -1.40 -2.14
CA TRP A 93 -0.23 -1.09 -0.72
C TRP A 93 -1.04 0.18 -0.47
N LEU A 94 -2.34 0.02 -0.21
CA LEU A 94 -3.24 1.15 -0.01
C LEU A 94 -3.09 1.69 1.43
N PRO A 95 -2.64 2.94 1.62
CA PRO A 95 -2.72 3.59 2.93
C PRO A 95 -4.18 3.92 3.26
N MET A 96 -4.57 3.80 4.52
CA MET A 96 -5.96 4.00 4.92
C MET A 96 -6.08 4.56 6.34
N THR A 97 -7.19 5.25 6.59
CA THR A 97 -7.60 5.74 7.91
C THR A 97 -8.47 4.69 8.60
N ALA A 98 -8.47 4.65 9.93
CA ALA A 98 -9.33 3.74 10.71
C ALA A 98 -10.82 3.89 10.35
N THR A 99 -11.32 5.11 10.22
CA THR A 99 -12.71 5.40 9.85
C THR A 99 -13.09 4.79 8.49
N TRP A 100 -12.24 4.98 7.48
CA TRP A 100 -12.40 4.35 6.18
C TRP A 100 -12.34 2.82 6.27
N LEU A 101 -11.45 2.24 7.07
CA LEU A 101 -11.37 0.79 7.24
C LEU A 101 -12.68 0.22 7.81
N ILE A 102 -13.21 0.84 8.87
CA ILE A 102 -14.47 0.44 9.50
C ILE A 102 -15.67 0.60 8.55
N ASP A 103 -15.74 1.71 7.80
CA ASP A 103 -16.73 1.89 6.74
C ASP A 103 -16.64 0.77 5.68
N GLN A 104 -15.43 0.44 5.23
CA GLN A 104 -15.22 -0.60 4.22
C GLN A 104 -15.52 -2.01 4.72
N LEU A 105 -15.33 -2.28 6.01
CA LEU A 105 -15.63 -3.56 6.62
C LEU A 105 -17.15 -3.78 6.68
N PHE A 106 -17.91 -2.82 7.24
CA PHE A 106 -19.36 -2.97 7.42
C PHE A 106 -20.19 -2.69 6.17
N SER A 107 -19.64 -2.06 5.13
CA SER A 107 -20.34 -1.87 3.85
C SER A 107 -20.24 -3.06 2.90
N LYS A 108 -19.45 -4.10 3.24
CA LYS A 108 -19.17 -5.24 2.36
C LYS A 108 -19.33 -6.56 3.12
N PRO A 109 -20.52 -7.19 3.10
CA PRO A 109 -20.78 -8.41 3.86
C PRO A 109 -19.81 -9.55 3.50
N GLU A 110 -19.35 -9.63 2.26
CA GLU A 110 -18.33 -10.62 1.85
C GLU A 110 -17.00 -10.48 2.63
N GLN A 111 -16.63 -9.26 3.06
CA GLN A 111 -15.44 -9.07 3.88
C GLN A 111 -15.65 -9.62 5.28
N LEU A 112 -16.84 -9.45 5.86
CA LEU A 112 -17.18 -10.02 7.17
C LEU A 112 -17.14 -11.56 7.11
N ARG A 113 -17.66 -12.19 6.05
CA ARG A 113 -17.56 -13.64 5.88
C ARG A 113 -16.12 -14.17 5.83
N ILE A 114 -15.24 -13.42 5.19
CA ILE A 114 -13.82 -13.81 5.05
C ILE A 114 -13.05 -13.60 6.35
N TYR A 115 -13.26 -12.46 7.02
CA TYR A 115 -12.43 -12.04 8.16
C TYR A 115 -13.01 -12.35 9.53
N ALA A 116 -14.31 -12.59 9.60
CA ALA A 116 -15.03 -12.97 10.81
C ALA A 116 -15.90 -14.22 10.57
N PRO A 117 -15.29 -15.37 10.20
CA PRO A 117 -16.01 -16.59 9.88
C PRO A 117 -16.81 -17.19 11.05
N TRP A 118 -16.67 -16.63 12.26
CA TRP A 118 -17.45 -16.99 13.45
C TRP A 118 -18.81 -16.28 13.56
N LEU A 119 -19.08 -15.29 12.70
CA LEU A 119 -20.37 -14.61 12.65
C LEU A 119 -21.40 -15.44 11.86
N SER A 120 -22.63 -15.49 12.34
CA SER A 120 -23.74 -16.05 11.58
C SER A 120 -24.15 -15.12 10.43
N GLU A 121 -24.90 -15.63 9.44
CA GLU A 121 -25.44 -14.77 8.39
C GLU A 121 -26.40 -13.69 8.94
N ASP A 122 -27.12 -13.99 10.02
CA ASP A 122 -27.97 -13.01 10.71
C ASP A 122 -27.13 -11.90 11.36
N ASP A 123 -26.03 -12.24 12.03
CA ASP A 123 -25.09 -11.25 12.59
C ASP A 123 -24.49 -10.36 11.50
N ILE A 124 -24.08 -10.96 10.38
CA ILE A 124 -23.53 -10.22 9.23
C ILE A 124 -24.59 -9.28 8.65
N CYS A 125 -25.84 -9.73 8.53
CA CYS A 125 -26.94 -8.89 8.06
C CYS A 125 -27.19 -7.69 8.99
N VAL A 126 -27.13 -7.90 10.32
CA VAL A 126 -27.31 -6.85 11.33
C VAL A 126 -26.15 -5.85 11.33
N LEU A 127 -24.91 -6.32 11.14
CA LEU A 127 -23.72 -5.46 11.10
C LEU A 127 -23.56 -4.70 9.78
N THR A 128 -24.13 -5.22 8.69
CA THR A 128 -23.99 -4.60 7.36
C THR A 128 -24.75 -3.30 7.28
N ARG A 129 -24.06 -2.23 6.86
CA ARG A 129 -24.66 -0.89 6.70
C ARG A 129 -24.24 -0.22 5.39
N PRO A 130 -25.05 0.70 4.82
CA PRO A 130 -24.68 1.43 3.61
C PRO A 130 -23.33 2.14 3.76
N LYS A 131 -22.57 2.23 2.67
CA LYS A 131 -21.30 2.97 2.64
C LYS A 131 -21.53 4.44 3.03
N GLY A 132 -20.68 4.96 3.91
CA GLY A 132 -20.77 6.33 4.42
C GLY A 132 -21.76 6.50 5.59
N SER A 133 -22.24 5.39 6.16
CA SER A 133 -23.06 5.44 7.38
C SER A 133 -22.31 6.12 8.53
N PRO A 134 -23.01 6.90 9.39
CA PRO A 134 -22.38 7.55 10.53
C PRO A 134 -21.82 6.53 11.52
N LEU A 135 -20.70 6.89 12.14
CA LEU A 135 -20.10 6.10 13.23
C LEU A 135 -21.03 6.11 14.46
N THR A 136 -21.07 4.97 15.13
CA THR A 136 -21.83 4.74 16.36
C THR A 136 -20.89 4.64 17.56
N ARG A 137 -21.44 4.67 18.77
CA ARG A 137 -20.63 4.46 19.99
C ARG A 137 -19.95 3.09 20.01
N SER A 138 -20.59 2.07 19.42
CA SER A 138 -20.04 0.72 19.32
C SER A 138 -18.86 0.61 18.36
N ASP A 139 -18.67 1.59 17.46
CA ASP A 139 -17.51 1.64 16.56
C ASP A 139 -16.25 2.15 17.26
N ILE A 140 -16.36 2.81 18.42
CA ILE A 140 -15.21 3.45 19.11
C ILE A 140 -14.10 2.44 19.43
N PRO A 141 -14.38 1.29 20.09
CA PRO A 141 -13.31 0.33 20.39
C PRO A 141 -12.64 -0.24 19.14
N LEU A 142 -13.40 -0.40 18.06
CA LEU A 142 -12.88 -0.90 16.78
C LEU A 142 -11.99 0.14 16.09
N LEU A 143 -12.34 1.43 16.22
CA LEU A 143 -11.52 2.52 15.70
C LEU A 143 -10.20 2.62 16.44
N ASP A 144 -10.21 2.52 17.77
CA ASP A 144 -8.99 2.57 18.59
C ASP A 144 -8.02 1.45 18.18
N GLU A 145 -8.49 0.21 18.10
CA GLU A 145 -7.69 -0.93 17.64
C GLU A 145 -7.19 -0.72 16.20
N ALA A 146 -8.06 -0.26 15.30
CA ALA A 146 -7.67 0.02 13.91
C ALA A 146 -6.62 1.13 13.82
N MET A 147 -6.67 2.15 14.68
CA MET A 147 -5.68 3.22 14.73
C MET A 147 -4.32 2.71 15.19
N GLU A 148 -4.28 1.81 16.17
CA GLU A 148 -3.04 1.16 16.61
C GLU A 148 -2.42 0.33 15.48
N LEU A 149 -3.22 -0.53 14.84
CA LEU A 149 -2.76 -1.42 13.76
C LEU A 149 -2.36 -0.68 12.48
N LEU A 150 -3.07 0.40 12.14
CA LEU A 150 -2.77 1.21 10.96
C LEU A 150 -1.61 2.18 11.21
N GLY A 151 -1.49 2.70 12.43
CA GLY A 151 -0.57 3.78 12.78
C GLY A 151 -1.10 5.15 12.31
N ALA A 152 -0.19 6.11 12.19
CA ALA A 152 -0.51 7.50 11.85
C ALA A 152 -1.36 7.62 10.56
N ASP A 153 -2.25 8.62 10.55
CA ASP A 153 -3.09 8.92 9.41
C ASP A 153 -2.21 9.28 8.20
N PRO A 154 -2.38 8.60 7.05
CA PRO A 154 -1.56 8.84 5.87
C PRO A 154 -1.74 10.22 5.24
N LYS A 155 -2.76 10.99 5.63
CA LYS A 155 -2.98 12.39 5.20
C LYS A 155 -2.28 13.42 6.09
N VAL A 156 -1.83 13.01 7.26
CA VAL A 156 -1.21 13.90 8.27
C VAL A 156 0.32 13.88 8.16
N GLU A 157 0.89 12.99 7.34
CA GLU A 157 2.33 12.91 7.02
C GLU A 157 2.72 13.56 5.69
#